data_AF-A0A399ZQA0-F1
#
_entry.id   AF-A0A399ZQA0-F1
#
_cell.length_a   1.000
_cell.length_b   1.000
_cell.length_c   1.000
_cell.angle_alpha   90.00
_cell.angle_beta   90.00
_cell.angle_gamma   90.00
#
_symmetry.space_group_name_H-M   'P 1'
#
loop_
_entity.id
_entity.type
_entity.pdbx_description
1 polymer ?
#
loop_
_entity_poly.entity_id
_entity_poly.type
_entity_poly.pdbx_seq_one_letter_code
_entity_poly.pdbx_strand_id
1 'polypeptide(L)'
;MNIFPFIKNRLQRKTKAQAIVEFAIVLPVLLLVLVGIIEVSRLMFAWIVIENSTRFGIRYATTGNYDNAYCLSMFGVDCKTDDEVDDARIPSIKDETESIVIGFFLRNTRSESVTTADDRYFNVTVCSAQDGRVFTPPQNNKPVYASCILNGVTNEHPGAPGQRVVVAADYNFTFIVLPVFGIEPDMIHLASYREGIVENFRATRAINTPLGLNIPTVATNTPLPTETFTPSMTPTVTETPTATSTATSTPTPNCSLFTAGNFSQTTYGGSGRPRVRIAITNGSSSGTDLQSLTFNWNAYDSANPSQTLNRIRFSGSTITDTDDSGSPTSWSGSSALPASTAGNLDFDFSNTDSAWPGIVPANSFGLTLNLSNGCVINVAAQPTPTPSNTPLPSSTPTITNTPTITRTPTPTRTPTITRTPTITLTPSRTPTRTNTPTRTATAPTATRTNTRTPTATVPTPTRTNTRTPTATVPTPTRTPTSTPSRTPSVTPTPTICLDC
;
A
#
# COMPACT_ATOMS: atom_id res chain seq x y z
N MET A 1 25.76 -98.36 4.18
CA MET A 1 24.44 -98.27 3.51
C MET A 1 23.62 -97.23 4.25
N ASN A 2 23.39 -96.06 3.64
CA ASN A 2 22.48 -94.96 4.03
C ASN A 2 22.62 -94.33 5.45
N ILE A 3 22.39 -93.03 5.68
CA ILE A 3 22.44 -91.80 4.85
C ILE A 3 22.64 -90.61 5.82
N PHE A 4 23.26 -89.50 5.40
CA PHE A 4 23.49 -88.33 6.28
C PHE A 4 22.19 -87.59 6.67
N PRO A 5 22.09 -87.00 7.88
CA PRO A 5 20.97 -86.15 8.26
C PRO A 5 21.01 -84.82 7.49
N PHE A 6 19.93 -84.52 6.77
CA PHE A 6 19.86 -83.37 5.87
C PHE A 6 19.61 -82.06 6.64
N ILE A 7 20.68 -81.32 6.97
CA ILE A 7 20.58 -79.99 7.61
C ILE A 7 19.87 -79.03 6.66
N LYS A 8 18.56 -78.82 6.90
CA LYS A 8 17.68 -78.01 6.07
C LYS A 8 17.90 -76.51 6.34
N ASN A 9 19.05 -76.00 5.90
CA ASN A 9 19.37 -74.57 5.90
C ASN A 9 18.29 -73.78 5.13
N ARG A 10 17.34 -73.21 5.87
CA ARG A 10 16.44 -72.17 5.33
C ARG A 10 17.29 -70.97 4.98
N LEU A 11 17.63 -70.83 3.70
CA LEU A 11 18.18 -69.59 3.14
C LEU A 11 17.21 -68.44 3.44
N GLN A 12 17.51 -67.65 4.48
CA GLN A 12 16.82 -66.38 4.72
C GLN A 12 17.12 -65.45 3.53
N ARG A 13 16.18 -65.38 2.58
CA ARG A 13 16.27 -64.43 1.46
C ARG A 13 16.37 -63.01 2.04
N LYS A 14 17.50 -62.36 1.77
CA LYS A 14 17.90 -61.10 2.40
C LYS A 14 16.86 -60.01 2.12
N THR A 15 16.31 -59.41 3.18
CA THR A 15 15.33 -58.30 3.12
C THR A 15 15.87 -56.99 2.54
N LYS A 16 17.15 -56.95 2.11
CA LYS A 16 17.83 -55.74 1.62
C LYS A 16 17.28 -55.19 0.29
N ALA A 17 16.58 -55.99 -0.51
CA ALA A 17 16.02 -55.54 -1.79
C ALA A 17 14.68 -54.81 -1.66
N GLN A 18 13.88 -55.14 -0.63
CA GLN A 18 12.51 -54.62 -0.48
C GLN A 18 12.49 -53.09 -0.33
N ALA A 19 13.34 -52.55 0.55
CA ALA A 19 13.42 -51.11 0.79
C ALA A 19 13.85 -50.30 -0.45
N ILE A 20 14.61 -50.90 -1.37
CA ILE A 20 15.00 -50.26 -2.64
C ILE A 20 13.79 -50.18 -3.58
N VAL A 21 12.97 -51.24 -3.65
CA VAL A 21 11.74 -51.24 -4.47
C VAL A 21 10.68 -50.30 -3.90
N GLU A 22 10.49 -50.28 -2.58
CA GLU A 22 9.60 -49.33 -1.90
C GLU A 22 10.04 -47.88 -2.16
N PHE A 23 11.34 -47.57 -2.04
CA PHE A 23 11.86 -46.24 -2.36
C PHE A 23 11.70 -45.88 -3.85
N ALA A 24 11.97 -46.80 -4.77
CA ALA A 24 11.85 -46.58 -6.21
C ALA A 24 10.39 -46.33 -6.67
N ILE A 25 9.39 -46.80 -5.93
CA ILE A 25 7.97 -46.53 -6.18
C ILE A 25 7.51 -45.24 -5.51
N VAL A 26 8.01 -44.92 -4.30
CA VAL A 26 7.65 -43.70 -3.58
C VAL A 26 8.30 -42.45 -4.19
N LEU A 27 9.55 -42.53 -4.67
CA LEU A 27 10.29 -41.38 -5.18
C LEU A 27 9.60 -40.65 -6.36
N PRO A 28 9.12 -41.34 -7.43
CA PRO A 28 8.41 -40.65 -8.51
C PRO A 28 7.12 -39.97 -8.05
N VAL A 29 6.37 -40.60 -7.14
CA VAL A 29 5.12 -40.03 -6.59
C VAL A 29 5.42 -38.81 -5.72
N LEU A 30 6.47 -38.86 -4.90
CA LEU A 30 6.93 -37.74 -4.08
C LEU A 30 7.40 -36.56 -4.94
N LEU A 31 8.15 -36.83 -6.00
CA LEU A 31 8.59 -35.81 -6.96
C LEU A 31 7.42 -35.17 -7.70
N LEU A 32 6.43 -35.96 -8.15
CA LEU A 32 5.22 -35.44 -8.81
C LEU A 32 4.42 -34.52 -7.87
N VAL A 33 4.23 -34.92 -6.61
CA VAL A 33 3.56 -34.07 -5.60
C VAL A 33 4.35 -32.79 -5.32
N LEU A 34 5.67 -32.87 -5.20
CA LEU A 34 6.53 -31.71 -4.95
C LEU A 34 6.52 -30.73 -6.14
N VAL A 35 6.60 -31.24 -7.38
CA VAL A 35 6.42 -30.47 -8.61
C VAL A 35 5.05 -29.79 -8.64
N GLY A 36 3.97 -30.53 -8.36
CA GLY A 36 2.61 -29.98 -8.35
C GLY A 36 2.45 -28.84 -7.34
N ILE A 37 3.05 -28.95 -6.16
CA ILE A 37 3.06 -27.89 -5.15
C ILE A 37 3.84 -26.66 -5.66
N ILE A 38 5.00 -26.84 -6.30
CA ILE A 38 5.79 -25.73 -6.87
C ILE A 38 5.01 -25.03 -7.98
N GLU A 39 4.42 -25.77 -8.92
CA GLU A 39 3.72 -25.18 -10.07
C GLU A 39 2.45 -24.43 -9.65
N VAL A 40 1.65 -25.00 -8.72
CA VAL A 40 0.49 -24.30 -8.14
C VAL A 40 0.93 -23.06 -7.35
N SER A 41 2.07 -23.11 -6.66
CA SER A 41 2.61 -21.93 -5.95
C SER A 41 3.06 -20.83 -6.91
N ARG A 42 3.74 -21.20 -8.02
CA ARG A 42 4.11 -20.27 -9.10
C ARG A 42 2.89 -19.63 -9.75
N LEU A 43 1.86 -20.44 -10.06
CA LEU A 43 0.61 -19.99 -10.67
C LEU A 43 -0.14 -18.99 -9.77
N MET A 44 -0.25 -19.31 -8.47
CA MET A 44 -0.89 -18.43 -7.49
C MET A 44 -0.09 -17.13 -7.27
N PHE A 45 1.25 -17.20 -7.25
CA PHE A 45 2.10 -16.02 -7.17
C PHE A 45 1.91 -15.11 -8.39
N ALA A 46 1.95 -15.66 -9.60
CA ALA A 46 1.70 -14.90 -10.83
C ALA A 46 0.30 -14.25 -10.83
N TRP A 47 -0.74 -14.98 -10.44
CA TRP A 47 -2.10 -14.42 -10.28
C TRP A 47 -2.10 -13.23 -9.32
N ILE A 48 -1.50 -13.36 -8.13
CA ILE A 48 -1.44 -12.29 -7.14
C ILE A 48 -0.69 -11.06 -7.68
N VAL A 49 0.35 -11.24 -8.47
CA VAL A 49 1.10 -10.13 -9.08
C VAL A 49 0.27 -9.44 -10.16
N ILE A 50 -0.35 -10.16 -11.09
CA ILE A 50 -1.22 -9.59 -12.14
C ILE A 50 -2.46 -8.90 -11.56
N GLU A 51 -2.99 -9.40 -10.45
CA GLU A 51 -4.13 -8.80 -9.75
C GLU A 51 -3.76 -7.55 -8.91
N ASN A 52 -2.46 -7.36 -8.60
CA ASN A 52 -1.98 -6.13 -7.98
C ASN A 52 -1.44 -5.12 -8.99
N SER A 53 -0.80 -5.53 -10.10
CA SER A 53 -0.28 -4.61 -11.12
C SER A 53 -1.36 -3.66 -11.64
N THR A 54 -2.51 -4.19 -12.03
CA THR A 54 -3.67 -3.39 -12.47
C THR A 54 -4.20 -2.46 -11.39
N ARG A 55 -4.01 -2.80 -10.10
CA ARG A 55 -4.39 -1.97 -8.95
C ARG A 55 -3.42 -0.81 -8.71
N PHE A 56 -2.14 -0.94 -9.06
CA PHE A 56 -1.18 0.17 -9.05
C PHE A 56 -1.39 1.05 -10.29
N GLY A 57 -1.40 0.44 -11.49
CA GLY A 57 -1.67 1.13 -12.75
C GLY A 57 -2.95 1.96 -12.75
N ILE A 58 -4.08 1.42 -12.27
CA ILE A 58 -5.34 2.18 -12.24
C ILE A 58 -5.29 3.37 -11.29
N ARG A 59 -4.60 3.27 -10.14
CA ARG A 59 -4.45 4.37 -9.18
C ARG A 59 -3.68 5.53 -9.79
N TYR A 60 -2.58 5.23 -10.45
CA TYR A 60 -1.79 6.23 -11.17
C TYR A 60 -2.61 6.85 -12.31
N ALA A 61 -3.24 6.02 -13.15
CA ALA A 61 -4.11 6.46 -14.25
C ALA A 61 -5.20 7.44 -13.77
N THR A 62 -5.82 7.18 -12.62
CA THR A 62 -6.82 8.08 -12.04
C THR A 62 -6.28 9.45 -11.61
N THR A 63 -4.99 9.59 -11.27
CA THR A 63 -4.45 10.91 -10.88
C THR A 63 -4.28 11.90 -12.04
N GLY A 64 -4.31 11.43 -13.29
CA GLY A 64 -4.02 12.26 -14.47
C GLY A 64 -2.55 12.64 -14.66
N ASN A 65 -1.62 12.16 -13.82
CA ASN A 65 -0.18 12.42 -13.95
C ASN A 65 0.47 11.58 -15.07
N TYR A 66 1.66 12.01 -15.49
CA TYR A 66 2.56 11.36 -16.44
C TYR A 66 4.03 11.61 -16.04
N ASP A 67 4.96 10.81 -16.58
CA ASP A 67 6.38 11.16 -16.59
C ASP A 67 6.71 12.03 -17.81
N ASN A 68 7.27 13.21 -17.58
CA ASN A 68 7.68 14.15 -18.62
C ASN A 68 8.83 13.61 -19.50
N ALA A 69 9.53 12.54 -19.08
CA ALA A 69 10.45 11.79 -19.93
C ALA A 69 9.76 11.25 -21.21
N TYR A 70 8.46 10.95 -21.16
CA TYR A 70 7.71 10.55 -22.35
C TYR A 70 7.41 11.72 -23.29
N CYS A 71 7.10 12.92 -22.78
CA CYS A 71 7.04 14.13 -23.61
C CYS A 71 8.37 14.39 -24.34
N LEU A 72 9.47 14.35 -23.59
CA LEU A 72 10.81 14.61 -24.13
C LEU A 72 11.27 13.55 -25.16
N SER A 73 10.86 12.29 -25.02
CA SER A 73 11.23 11.22 -25.96
C SER A 73 10.31 11.11 -27.18
N MET A 74 9.03 11.49 -27.06
CA MET A 74 8.09 11.49 -28.18
C MET A 74 8.14 12.78 -29.01
N PHE A 75 8.23 13.94 -28.35
CA PHE A 75 8.08 15.26 -28.98
C PHE A 75 9.34 16.13 -28.90
N GLY A 76 10.38 15.71 -28.16
CA GLY A 76 11.63 16.46 -28.01
C GLY A 76 11.55 17.69 -27.08
N VAL A 77 10.39 17.91 -26.46
CA VAL A 77 10.05 19.05 -25.59
C VAL A 77 9.04 18.61 -24.52
N ASP A 78 8.84 19.42 -23.49
CA ASP A 78 7.71 19.25 -22.56
C ASP A 78 6.37 19.33 -23.32
N CYS A 79 5.39 18.51 -22.93
CA CYS A 79 4.07 18.49 -23.56
C CYS A 79 3.33 19.84 -23.39
N LYS A 80 2.66 20.29 -24.44
CA LYS A 80 1.99 21.60 -24.57
C LYS A 80 0.50 21.48 -24.88
N THR A 81 0.07 20.40 -25.53
CA THR A 81 -1.35 20.09 -25.77
C THR A 81 -1.84 18.99 -24.82
N ASP A 82 -3.16 18.94 -24.62
CA ASP A 82 -3.78 17.84 -23.85
C ASP A 82 -3.59 16.49 -24.58
N ASP A 83 -3.52 16.48 -25.92
CA ASP A 83 -3.24 15.28 -26.72
C ASP A 83 -1.80 14.75 -26.48
N GLU A 84 -0.79 15.63 -26.49
CA GLU A 84 0.60 15.27 -26.16
C GLU A 84 0.72 14.73 -24.73
N VAL A 85 -0.03 15.32 -23.79
CA VAL A 85 -0.12 14.83 -22.40
C VAL A 85 -0.77 13.44 -22.34
N ASP A 86 -1.88 13.20 -23.05
CA ASP A 86 -2.54 11.89 -23.02
C ASP A 86 -1.71 10.80 -23.71
N ASP A 87 -0.98 11.11 -24.79
CA ASP A 87 0.03 10.23 -25.38
C ASP A 87 1.16 9.88 -24.39
N ALA A 88 1.64 10.85 -23.60
CA ALA A 88 2.65 10.61 -22.56
C ALA A 88 2.10 9.88 -21.32
N ARG A 89 0.80 10.00 -21.01
CA ARG A 89 0.14 9.28 -19.92
C ARG A 89 0.03 7.78 -20.17
N ILE A 90 -0.19 7.34 -21.42
CA ILE A 90 -0.31 5.90 -21.75
C ILE A 90 0.92 5.09 -21.27
N PRO A 91 2.17 5.36 -21.71
CA PRO A 91 3.33 4.59 -21.29
C PRO A 91 3.64 4.77 -19.80
N SER A 92 3.38 5.95 -19.23
CA SER A 92 3.52 6.21 -17.78
C SER A 92 2.64 5.27 -16.94
N ILE A 93 1.39 5.03 -17.37
CA ILE A 93 0.47 4.07 -16.74
C ILE A 93 0.98 2.63 -16.91
N LYS A 94 1.56 2.29 -18.06
CA LYS A 94 2.14 0.95 -18.30
C LYS A 94 3.37 0.70 -17.43
N ASP A 95 4.23 1.69 -17.22
CA ASP A 95 5.39 1.60 -16.32
C ASP A 95 4.98 1.38 -14.86
N GLU A 96 4.05 2.15 -14.32
CA GLU A 96 3.54 1.92 -12.95
C GLU A 96 2.90 0.52 -12.83
N THR A 97 2.18 0.07 -13.86
CA THR A 97 1.61 -1.29 -13.90
C THR A 97 2.70 -2.36 -13.88
N GLU A 98 3.77 -2.18 -14.65
CA GLU A 98 4.90 -3.12 -14.74
C GLU A 98 5.84 -3.08 -13.52
N SER A 99 5.89 -1.95 -12.79
CA SER A 99 6.81 -1.70 -11.66
C SER A 99 6.80 -2.76 -10.56
N ILE A 100 5.65 -3.40 -10.32
CA ILE A 100 5.45 -4.40 -9.26
C ILE A 100 5.59 -5.85 -9.77
N VAL A 101 5.85 -6.05 -11.06
CA VAL A 101 5.91 -7.39 -11.69
C VAL A 101 7.28 -8.02 -11.48
N ILE A 102 7.53 -8.44 -10.23
CA ILE A 102 8.80 -9.02 -9.78
C ILE A 102 8.75 -10.56 -9.75
N GLY A 103 9.90 -11.19 -10.00
CA GLY A 103 10.12 -12.62 -9.72
C GLY A 103 9.73 -13.61 -10.84
N PHE A 104 9.26 -13.14 -12.00
CA PHE A 104 9.15 -13.98 -13.21
C PHE A 104 9.56 -13.19 -14.46
N PHE A 105 10.09 -13.90 -15.45
CA PHE A 105 10.46 -13.32 -16.73
C PHE A 105 9.18 -12.97 -17.52
N LEU A 106 9.13 -11.74 -18.03
CA LEU A 106 8.12 -11.29 -18.98
C LEU A 106 8.73 -11.22 -20.38
N ARG A 107 7.90 -11.28 -21.40
CA ARG A 107 8.19 -10.74 -22.72
C ARG A 107 7.10 -9.71 -23.02
N ASN A 108 7.42 -8.42 -22.95
CA ASN A 108 6.42 -7.37 -23.13
C ASN A 108 6.42 -6.83 -24.56
N THR A 109 5.28 -6.29 -24.99
CA THR A 109 5.07 -5.66 -26.31
C THR A 109 5.83 -4.35 -26.52
N ARG A 110 6.56 -3.86 -25.50
CA ARG A 110 7.24 -2.55 -25.48
C ARG A 110 8.75 -2.69 -25.74
N SER A 111 9.35 -3.83 -25.40
CA SER A 111 10.77 -4.16 -25.65
C SER A 111 10.97 -5.33 -26.61
N GLU A 112 9.96 -6.19 -26.82
CA GLU A 112 10.01 -7.33 -27.74
C GLU A 112 8.84 -7.33 -28.75
N SER A 113 9.11 -7.83 -29.96
CA SER A 113 8.08 -8.17 -30.93
C SER A 113 7.40 -9.49 -30.56
N VAL A 114 6.45 -9.45 -29.63
CA VAL A 114 5.69 -10.62 -29.15
C VAL A 114 4.19 -10.54 -29.42
N THR A 115 3.59 -11.71 -29.52
CA THR A 115 2.17 -11.94 -29.80
C THR A 115 1.48 -12.66 -28.65
N THR A 116 0.14 -12.67 -28.64
CA THR A 116 -0.67 -13.42 -27.67
C THR A 116 -0.51 -14.95 -27.75
N ALA A 117 0.23 -15.46 -28.74
CA ALA A 117 0.61 -16.87 -28.85
C ALA A 117 1.99 -17.18 -28.23
N ASP A 118 2.77 -16.16 -27.84
CA ASP A 118 4.11 -16.33 -27.28
C ASP A 118 4.11 -16.78 -25.81
N ASP A 119 5.19 -17.45 -25.44
CA ASP A 119 5.49 -17.89 -24.10
C ASP A 119 5.86 -16.71 -23.19
N ARG A 120 5.29 -16.61 -21.97
CA ARG A 120 5.49 -15.46 -21.06
C ARG A 120 5.12 -14.09 -21.66
N TYR A 121 4.31 -14.07 -22.73
CA TYR A 121 3.70 -12.85 -23.26
C TYR A 121 3.09 -12.04 -22.13
N PHE A 122 3.37 -10.75 -22.10
CA PHE A 122 2.82 -9.80 -21.14
C PHE A 122 2.42 -8.52 -21.87
N ASN A 123 1.23 -7.99 -21.57
CA ASN A 123 0.79 -6.72 -22.13
C ASN A 123 -0.09 -5.95 -21.14
N VAL A 124 0.07 -4.64 -21.11
CA VAL A 124 -0.84 -3.71 -20.41
C VAL A 124 -1.65 -2.96 -21.46
N THR A 125 -2.97 -2.93 -21.30
CA THR A 125 -3.89 -2.19 -22.17
C THR A 125 -4.60 -1.12 -21.36
N VAL A 126 -4.47 0.14 -21.79
CA VAL A 126 -5.12 1.32 -21.20
C VAL A 126 -6.26 1.79 -22.11
N CYS A 127 -7.47 1.88 -21.57
CA CYS A 127 -8.66 2.22 -22.35
C CYS A 127 -9.60 3.16 -21.62
N SER A 128 -10.41 3.92 -22.36
CA SER A 128 -11.43 4.82 -21.82
C SER A 128 -12.56 4.98 -22.83
N ALA A 129 -13.67 5.60 -22.43
CA ALA A 129 -14.84 5.80 -23.31
C ALA A 129 -14.68 6.94 -24.34
N GLN A 130 -13.52 7.64 -24.33
CA GLN A 130 -13.23 8.76 -25.22
C GLN A 130 -13.33 8.35 -26.70
N ASP A 131 -13.87 9.24 -27.53
CA ASP A 131 -14.12 9.07 -28.98
C ASP A 131 -14.94 7.82 -29.37
N GLY A 132 -15.64 7.20 -28.42
CA GLY A 132 -16.42 5.98 -28.67
C GLY A 132 -15.57 4.70 -28.71
N ARG A 133 -14.35 4.72 -28.15
CA ARG A 133 -13.50 3.53 -27.99
C ARG A 133 -14.23 2.40 -27.25
N VAL A 134 -14.03 1.17 -27.73
CA VAL A 134 -14.60 -0.05 -27.14
C VAL A 134 -13.51 -0.83 -26.42
N PHE A 135 -13.73 -1.13 -25.14
CA PHE A 135 -12.87 -1.99 -24.35
C PHE A 135 -13.37 -3.44 -24.40
N THR A 136 -12.49 -4.37 -24.81
CA THR A 136 -12.73 -5.81 -24.64
C THR A 136 -12.10 -6.26 -23.31
N PRO A 137 -12.90 -6.71 -22.32
CA PRO A 137 -12.36 -7.25 -21.08
C PRO A 137 -11.72 -8.63 -21.30
N PRO A 138 -10.52 -8.87 -20.77
CA PRO A 138 -9.84 -10.14 -20.92
C PRO A 138 -10.50 -11.26 -20.11
N GLN A 139 -10.24 -12.52 -20.47
CA GLN A 139 -10.80 -13.68 -19.77
C GLN A 139 -9.72 -14.70 -19.42
N ASN A 140 -9.57 -14.95 -18.12
CA ASN A 140 -8.72 -15.99 -17.55
C ASN A 140 -8.98 -17.36 -18.19
N ASN A 141 -7.88 -18.09 -18.47
CA ASN A 141 -7.87 -19.41 -19.11
C ASN A 141 -8.61 -19.48 -20.47
N LYS A 142 -8.57 -18.38 -21.24
CA LYS A 142 -9.09 -18.30 -22.61
C LYS A 142 -8.21 -17.39 -23.48
N PRO A 143 -8.19 -17.58 -24.81
CA PRO A 143 -7.50 -16.70 -25.76
C PRO A 143 -8.29 -15.40 -26.01
N VAL A 144 -8.73 -14.73 -24.94
CA VAL A 144 -9.44 -13.43 -24.99
C VAL A 144 -8.64 -12.46 -24.14
N TYR A 145 -7.88 -11.62 -24.82
CA TYR A 145 -6.93 -10.64 -24.27
C TYR A 145 -7.55 -9.25 -24.24
N ALA A 146 -7.01 -8.34 -23.44
CA ALA A 146 -7.56 -6.99 -23.34
C ALA A 146 -7.23 -6.17 -24.60
N SER A 147 -8.22 -5.46 -25.13
CA SER A 147 -8.02 -4.53 -26.24
C SER A 147 -8.82 -3.26 -26.08
N CYS A 148 -8.27 -2.15 -26.60
CA CYS A 148 -8.95 -0.87 -26.76
C CYS A 148 -9.04 -0.59 -28.26
N ILE A 149 -10.26 -0.46 -28.79
CA ILE A 149 -10.50 -0.39 -30.25
C ILE A 149 -11.23 0.90 -30.60
N LEU A 150 -10.68 1.66 -31.54
CA LEU A 150 -11.32 2.79 -32.21
C LEU A 150 -11.49 2.45 -33.69
N ASN A 151 -12.71 2.51 -34.21
CA ASN A 151 -13.02 2.29 -35.64
C ASN A 151 -12.43 0.99 -36.25
N GLY A 152 -12.30 -0.06 -35.43
CA GLY A 152 -11.74 -1.37 -35.83
C GLY A 152 -10.22 -1.50 -35.72
N VAL A 153 -9.51 -0.46 -35.29
CA VAL A 153 -8.05 -0.45 -35.07
C VAL A 153 -7.75 -0.37 -33.57
N THR A 154 -6.66 -1.00 -33.12
CA THR A 154 -6.16 -0.87 -31.75
C THR A 154 -5.70 0.57 -31.49
N ASN A 155 -6.35 1.24 -30.54
CA ASN A 155 -6.02 2.61 -30.15
C ASN A 155 -6.36 2.80 -28.67
N GLU A 156 -5.31 2.85 -27.84
CA GLU A 156 -5.40 3.07 -26.39
C GLU A 156 -5.65 4.55 -26.07
N HIS A 157 -6.18 4.82 -24.88
CA HIS A 157 -6.43 6.20 -24.43
C HIS A 157 -6.56 6.27 -22.89
N PRO A 158 -5.83 7.18 -22.20
CA PRO A 158 -5.73 7.20 -20.74
C PRO A 158 -6.95 7.82 -20.04
N GLY A 159 -7.89 8.37 -20.82
CA GLY A 159 -9.15 8.95 -20.36
C GLY A 159 -8.98 10.41 -19.93
N ALA A 160 -9.82 11.28 -20.49
CA ALA A 160 -9.78 12.70 -20.16
C ALA A 160 -10.27 12.94 -18.70
N PRO A 161 -9.95 14.09 -18.09
CA PRO A 161 -10.40 14.43 -16.74
C PRO A 161 -11.92 14.27 -16.54
N GLY A 162 -12.32 13.61 -15.45
CA GLY A 162 -13.71 13.26 -15.15
C GLY A 162 -14.26 12.01 -15.88
N GLN A 163 -13.49 11.37 -16.76
CA GLN A 163 -13.93 10.16 -17.48
C GLN A 163 -13.49 8.86 -16.81
N ARG A 164 -14.14 7.76 -17.22
CA ARG A 164 -13.75 6.40 -16.82
C ARG A 164 -12.56 5.92 -17.63
N VAL A 165 -11.50 5.50 -16.95
CA VAL A 165 -10.34 4.78 -17.48
C VAL A 165 -10.36 3.34 -16.97
N VAL A 166 -9.82 2.42 -17.77
CA VAL A 166 -9.61 1.01 -17.47
C VAL A 166 -8.15 0.68 -17.76
N VAL A 167 -7.52 -0.02 -16.81
CA VAL A 167 -6.18 -0.60 -16.97
C VAL A 167 -6.32 -2.11 -16.85
N ALA A 168 -5.90 -2.82 -17.89
CA ALA A 168 -5.87 -4.28 -17.94
C ALA A 168 -4.44 -4.78 -18.10
N ALA A 169 -4.14 -5.94 -17.52
CA ALA A 169 -2.89 -6.65 -17.70
C ALA A 169 -3.17 -8.11 -18.04
N ASP A 170 -2.59 -8.56 -19.15
CA ASP A 170 -2.65 -9.92 -19.69
C ASP A 170 -1.28 -10.60 -19.55
N TYR A 171 -1.25 -11.88 -19.18
CA TYR A 171 -0.01 -12.64 -19.02
C TYR A 171 -0.15 -14.15 -19.33
N ASN A 172 0.71 -14.68 -20.19
CA ASN A 172 0.78 -16.11 -20.49
C ASN A 172 1.69 -16.85 -19.49
N PHE A 173 1.10 -17.36 -18.41
CA PHE A 173 1.83 -18.17 -17.42
C PHE A 173 2.24 -19.52 -18.03
N THR A 174 3.54 -19.82 -18.04
CA THR A 174 4.08 -21.10 -18.50
C THR A 174 4.43 -22.05 -17.35
N PHE A 175 4.02 -23.30 -17.49
CA PHE A 175 4.50 -24.40 -16.64
C PHE A 175 5.93 -24.77 -17.05
N ILE A 176 6.77 -25.09 -16.07
CA ILE A 176 8.14 -25.55 -16.29
C ILE A 176 8.16 -27.06 -16.54
N VAL A 177 7.28 -27.81 -15.87
CA VAL A 177 7.39 -29.27 -15.76
C VAL A 177 6.26 -30.02 -16.49
N LEU A 178 5.07 -29.44 -16.67
CA LEU A 178 4.00 -30.09 -17.44
C LEU A 178 4.37 -30.38 -18.91
N PRO A 179 5.02 -29.45 -19.67
CA PRO A 179 5.42 -29.71 -21.05
C PRO A 179 6.46 -30.84 -21.17
N VAL A 180 7.34 -30.99 -20.16
CA VAL A 180 8.36 -32.06 -20.10
C VAL A 180 7.73 -33.45 -20.02
N PHE A 181 6.50 -33.55 -19.52
CA PHE A 181 5.71 -34.78 -19.49
C PHE A 181 4.65 -34.89 -20.60
N GLY A 182 4.58 -33.91 -21.52
CA GLY A 182 3.57 -33.86 -22.59
C GLY A 182 2.14 -33.67 -22.06
N ILE A 183 1.98 -32.89 -20.98
CA ILE A 183 0.69 -32.65 -20.32
C ILE A 183 0.21 -31.24 -20.68
N GLU A 184 -0.81 -31.15 -21.54
CA GLU A 184 -1.50 -29.89 -21.84
C GLU A 184 -2.29 -29.34 -20.63
N PRO A 185 -2.46 -28.01 -20.51
CA PRO A 185 -1.94 -26.97 -21.41
C PRO A 185 -0.54 -26.50 -21.02
N ASP A 186 0.31 -26.20 -22.02
CA ASP A 186 1.68 -25.68 -21.79
C ASP A 186 1.68 -24.30 -21.11
N MET A 187 0.64 -23.49 -21.38
CA MET A 187 0.43 -22.17 -20.79
C MET A 187 -1.03 -21.89 -20.44
N ILE A 188 -1.23 -21.06 -19.43
CA ILE A 188 -2.54 -20.53 -19.02
C ILE A 188 -2.51 -19.02 -19.11
N HIS A 189 -3.49 -18.45 -19.81
CA HIS A 189 -3.71 -17.01 -19.81
C HIS A 189 -4.24 -16.55 -18.44
N LEU A 190 -3.45 -15.74 -17.75
CA LEU A 190 -3.82 -15.02 -16.53
C LEU A 190 -4.08 -13.56 -16.89
N ALA A 191 -5.22 -13.01 -16.47
CA ALA A 191 -5.55 -11.62 -16.72
C ALA A 191 -6.29 -10.97 -15.56
N SER A 192 -6.06 -9.66 -15.42
CA SER A 192 -6.78 -8.77 -14.53
C SER A 192 -7.15 -7.51 -15.29
N TYR A 193 -8.21 -6.83 -14.86
CA TYR A 193 -8.46 -5.44 -15.21
C TYR A 193 -9.06 -4.69 -14.03
N ARG A 194 -8.90 -3.37 -14.04
CA ARG A 194 -9.46 -2.45 -13.05
C ARG A 194 -9.94 -1.18 -13.73
N GLU A 195 -10.99 -0.60 -13.18
CA GLU A 195 -11.57 0.66 -13.63
C GLU A 195 -11.50 1.74 -12.56
N GLY A 196 -11.49 3.00 -12.99
CA GLY A 196 -11.43 4.19 -12.15
C GLY A 196 -11.92 5.41 -12.91
N ILE A 197 -12.07 6.54 -12.22
CA ILE A 197 -12.43 7.83 -12.83
C ILE A 197 -11.23 8.77 -12.70
N VAL A 198 -10.82 9.39 -13.79
CA VAL A 198 -9.70 10.33 -13.83
C VAL A 198 -10.09 11.60 -13.06
N GLU A 199 -9.25 12.00 -12.12
CA GLU A 199 -9.50 13.11 -11.20
C GLU A 199 -9.48 14.46 -11.95
N ASN A 200 -10.41 15.34 -11.59
CA ASN A 200 -10.71 16.53 -12.38
C ASN A 200 -10.02 17.81 -11.87
N PHE A 201 -8.87 17.67 -11.18
CA PHE A 201 -8.23 18.75 -10.41
C PHE A 201 -7.65 19.92 -11.22
N ARG A 202 -7.81 19.94 -12.56
CA ARG A 202 -7.42 21.05 -13.44
C ARG A 202 -8.59 21.74 -14.18
N ALA A 203 -9.79 21.15 -14.24
CA ALA A 203 -10.89 21.73 -15.01
C ALA A 203 -11.90 22.50 -14.13
N THR A 204 -11.76 23.82 -14.10
CA THR A 204 -12.83 24.68 -13.60
C THR A 204 -14.03 24.64 -14.56
N ARG A 205 -15.11 23.97 -14.13
CA ARG A 205 -16.42 23.81 -14.79
C ARG A 205 -16.52 22.71 -15.87
N ALA A 206 -16.69 21.47 -15.41
CA ALA A 206 -17.35 20.41 -16.18
C ALA A 206 -18.57 19.87 -15.40
N ILE A 207 -19.79 20.20 -15.83
CA ILE A 207 -21.03 19.51 -15.37
C ILE A 207 -21.26 18.34 -16.32
N ASN A 208 -20.32 17.39 -16.30
CA ASN A 208 -20.35 16.20 -17.13
C ASN A 208 -20.58 14.98 -16.24
N THR A 209 -21.73 14.33 -16.39
CA THR A 209 -21.86 12.93 -15.97
C THR A 209 -20.80 12.11 -16.73
N PRO A 210 -20.04 11.23 -16.08
CA PRO A 210 -18.97 10.47 -16.74
C PRO A 210 -19.56 9.64 -17.89
N LEU A 211 -18.90 9.68 -19.05
CA LEU A 211 -19.34 8.93 -20.23
C LEU A 211 -19.43 7.44 -19.90
N GLY A 212 -20.55 6.82 -20.29
CA GLY A 212 -20.78 5.40 -20.08
C GLY A 212 -19.84 4.56 -20.93
N LEU A 213 -18.88 3.89 -20.30
CA LEU A 213 -18.05 2.89 -20.97
C LEU A 213 -18.89 1.63 -21.19
N ASN A 214 -19.06 1.22 -22.45
CA ASN A 214 -19.74 -0.02 -22.82
C ASN A 214 -18.87 -1.25 -22.51
N ILE A 215 -18.71 -1.56 -21.23
CA ILE A 215 -18.16 -2.84 -20.78
C ILE A 215 -19.26 -3.91 -21.00
N PRO A 216 -18.99 -5.00 -21.75
CA PRO A 216 -19.95 -6.10 -21.87
C PRO A 216 -20.13 -6.78 -20.50
N THR A 217 -21.32 -6.60 -19.90
CA THR A 217 -21.60 -6.99 -18.51
C THR A 217 -21.61 -8.51 -18.32
N VAL A 218 -20.54 -9.05 -17.74
CA VAL A 218 -20.54 -10.41 -17.21
C VAL A 218 -21.38 -10.43 -15.92
N ALA A 219 -22.44 -11.26 -15.91
CA ALA A 219 -23.41 -11.30 -14.83
C ALA A 219 -22.74 -11.61 -13.48
N THR A 220 -22.72 -10.61 -12.59
CA THR A 220 -22.11 -10.70 -11.25
C THR A 220 -23.21 -10.56 -10.20
N ASN A 221 -23.32 -11.52 -9.28
CA ASN A 221 -24.44 -11.65 -8.34
C ASN A 221 -24.39 -10.67 -7.14
N THR A 222 -23.88 -9.45 -7.34
CA THR A 222 -23.82 -8.40 -6.32
C THR A 222 -25.10 -7.57 -6.38
N PRO A 223 -25.93 -7.51 -5.32
CA PRO A 223 -27.13 -6.66 -5.32
C PRO A 223 -26.75 -5.18 -5.36
N LEU A 224 -27.40 -4.43 -6.25
CA LEU A 224 -27.25 -2.98 -6.38
C LEU A 224 -27.81 -2.27 -5.13
N PRO A 225 -27.19 -1.19 -4.61
CA PRO A 225 -27.77 -0.41 -3.53
C PRO A 225 -29.10 0.22 -3.94
N THR A 226 -30.07 0.23 -3.02
CA THR A 226 -31.42 0.77 -3.26
C THR A 226 -31.50 2.25 -2.89
N GLU A 227 -31.71 3.11 -3.89
CA GLU A 227 -31.98 4.53 -3.69
C GLU A 227 -33.20 4.76 -2.79
N THR A 228 -33.01 5.53 -1.72
CA THR A 228 -34.06 5.81 -0.71
C THR A 228 -34.50 7.26 -0.79
N PHE A 229 -35.53 7.52 -1.60
CA PHE A 229 -36.11 8.85 -1.76
C PHE A 229 -36.81 9.30 -0.47
N THR A 230 -36.39 10.45 0.06
CA THR A 230 -37.07 11.14 1.16
C THR A 230 -37.92 12.30 0.60
N PRO A 231 -39.24 12.33 0.82
CA PRO A 231 -40.10 13.37 0.26
C PRO A 231 -39.89 14.73 0.95
N SER A 232 -39.81 15.79 0.15
CA SER A 232 -39.79 17.18 0.63
C SER A 232 -41.21 17.68 0.92
N MET A 233 -41.35 18.61 1.88
CA MET A 233 -42.62 19.29 2.15
C MET A 233 -42.44 20.79 2.45
N THR A 234 -43.44 21.55 1.98
CA THR A 234 -43.75 22.96 2.31
C THR A 234 -42.79 24.03 1.77
N PRO A 235 -43.25 24.92 0.86
CA PRO A 235 -42.50 26.11 0.46
C PRO A 235 -42.66 27.23 1.50
N THR A 236 -41.56 27.76 2.00
CA THR A 236 -41.52 29.05 2.70
C THR A 236 -41.34 30.18 1.68
N VAL A 237 -42.03 31.30 1.85
CA VAL A 237 -41.86 32.48 0.99
C VAL A 237 -40.52 33.14 1.31
N THR A 238 -39.64 33.21 0.30
CA THR A 238 -38.37 33.94 0.37
C THR A 238 -38.59 35.38 -0.09
N GLU A 239 -38.42 36.36 0.80
CA GLU A 239 -38.25 37.75 0.36
C GLU A 239 -36.90 37.93 -0.34
N THR A 240 -36.86 38.78 -1.35
CA THR A 240 -35.68 38.99 -2.19
C THR A 240 -34.49 39.50 -1.36
N PRO A 241 -33.37 38.77 -1.27
CA PRO A 241 -32.20 39.26 -0.56
C PRO A 241 -31.56 40.41 -1.34
N THR A 242 -31.47 41.58 -0.70
CA THR A 242 -30.58 42.67 -1.13
C THR A 242 -29.17 42.12 -1.35
N ALA A 243 -28.48 42.59 -2.38
CA ALA A 243 -27.16 42.10 -2.77
C ALA A 243 -26.08 42.41 -1.73
N THR A 244 -25.95 41.56 -0.72
CA THR A 244 -24.75 41.47 0.13
C THR A 244 -23.56 41.16 -0.76
N SER A 245 -22.50 41.96 -0.67
CA SER A 245 -21.25 41.70 -1.38
C SER A 245 -20.67 40.35 -0.96
N THR A 246 -20.74 39.35 -1.84
CA THR A 246 -20.13 38.04 -1.64
C THR A 246 -18.67 38.22 -1.25
N ALA A 247 -18.25 37.60 -0.14
CA ALA A 247 -16.83 37.57 0.22
C ALA A 247 -16.05 36.93 -0.93
N THR A 248 -15.11 37.68 -1.50
CA THR A 248 -14.26 37.20 -2.60
C THR A 248 -13.65 35.88 -2.22
N SER A 249 -13.95 34.81 -2.97
CA SER A 249 -13.34 33.51 -2.76
C SER A 249 -11.85 33.61 -3.03
N THR A 250 -11.04 33.72 -1.98
CA THR A 250 -9.59 33.56 -2.07
C THR A 250 -9.32 32.26 -2.83
N PRO A 251 -8.66 32.31 -3.99
CA PRO A 251 -8.51 31.12 -4.83
C PRO A 251 -7.75 30.05 -4.06
N THR A 252 -8.22 28.80 -4.13
CA THR A 252 -7.54 27.66 -3.53
C THR A 252 -6.09 27.63 -4.05
N PRO A 253 -5.07 27.70 -3.19
CA PRO A 253 -3.70 27.88 -3.63
C PRO A 253 -3.23 26.65 -4.40
N ASN A 254 -2.64 26.86 -5.58
CA ASN A 254 -2.10 25.76 -6.36
C ASN A 254 -0.81 25.24 -5.72
N CYS A 255 -0.92 24.12 -5.00
CA CYS A 255 0.20 23.50 -4.31
C CYS A 255 1.28 22.95 -5.27
N SER A 256 1.01 22.75 -6.57
CA SER A 256 2.04 22.31 -7.53
C SER A 256 3.12 23.37 -7.79
N LEU A 257 2.90 24.62 -7.36
CA LEU A 257 3.87 25.72 -7.46
C LEU A 257 4.85 25.74 -6.27
N PHE A 258 4.66 24.86 -5.28
CA PHE A 258 5.48 24.76 -4.08
C PHE A 258 6.30 23.47 -4.13
N THR A 259 7.56 23.56 -4.52
CA THR A 259 8.40 22.40 -4.82
C THR A 259 9.65 22.35 -3.96
N ALA A 260 10.20 21.14 -3.78
CA ALA A 260 11.52 20.91 -3.23
C ALA A 260 12.43 20.30 -4.29
N GLY A 261 13.70 20.72 -4.31
CA GLY A 261 14.76 20.08 -5.08
C GLY A 261 15.32 18.85 -4.37
N ASN A 262 16.43 18.31 -4.88
CA ASN A 262 17.14 17.21 -4.23
C ASN A 262 17.87 17.67 -2.97
N PHE A 263 17.99 16.78 -1.99
CA PHE A 263 18.92 16.94 -0.88
C PHE A 263 20.37 16.97 -1.38
N SER A 264 21.18 17.79 -0.72
CA SER A 264 22.61 17.93 -0.96
C SER A 264 23.35 17.95 0.37
N GLN A 265 24.53 17.34 0.42
CA GLN A 265 25.36 17.24 1.61
C GLN A 265 26.57 18.16 1.47
N THR A 266 26.73 19.09 2.41
CA THR A 266 27.71 20.17 2.39
C THR A 266 28.32 20.35 3.79
N THR A 267 29.27 21.25 3.98
CA THR A 267 29.79 21.60 5.31
C THR A 267 29.65 23.10 5.59
N TYR A 268 29.69 23.48 6.86
CA TYR A 268 29.57 24.89 7.28
C TYR A 268 30.61 25.28 8.33
N GLY A 269 30.73 26.59 8.57
CA GLY A 269 31.54 27.15 9.65
C GLY A 269 33.05 26.90 9.54
N GLY A 270 33.57 26.60 8.35
CA GLY A 270 35.01 26.37 8.09
C GLY A 270 35.63 25.16 8.80
N SER A 271 34.84 24.37 9.53
CA SER A 271 35.30 23.38 10.52
C SER A 271 34.93 21.94 10.17
N GLY A 272 34.36 21.69 8.99
CA GLY A 272 33.89 20.34 8.60
C GLY A 272 32.63 19.88 9.33
N ARG A 273 31.87 20.80 9.93
CA ARG A 273 30.57 20.50 10.53
C ARG A 273 29.56 20.16 9.42
N PRO A 274 28.81 19.05 9.50
CA PRO A 274 27.86 18.64 8.47
C PRO A 274 26.72 19.62 8.26
N ARG A 275 26.26 19.72 7.01
CA ARG A 275 25.05 20.44 6.62
C ARG A 275 24.30 19.67 5.56
N VAL A 276 23.03 19.35 5.83
CA VAL A 276 22.08 18.95 4.79
C VAL A 276 21.41 20.21 4.23
N ARG A 277 21.30 20.31 2.91
CA ARG A 277 20.68 21.43 2.21
C ARG A 277 19.68 20.92 1.19
N ILE A 278 18.51 21.56 1.15
CA ILE A 278 17.49 21.34 0.12
C ILE A 278 16.93 22.69 -0.36
N ALA A 279 16.78 22.86 -1.67
CA ALA A 279 16.17 24.05 -2.24
C ALA A 279 14.64 23.93 -2.17
N ILE A 280 13.96 24.95 -1.62
CA ILE A 280 12.50 25.07 -1.57
C ILE A 280 12.09 26.26 -2.45
N THR A 281 11.14 26.05 -3.34
CA THR A 281 10.68 27.04 -4.33
C THR A 281 9.21 27.36 -4.13
N ASN A 282 8.88 28.64 -4.11
CA ASN A 282 7.53 29.15 -4.32
C ASN A 282 7.48 29.79 -5.71
N GLY A 283 6.94 29.06 -6.68
CA GLY A 283 6.70 29.53 -8.05
C GLY A 283 5.36 30.25 -8.23
N SER A 284 4.63 30.56 -7.16
CA SER A 284 3.38 31.31 -7.21
C SER A 284 3.60 32.82 -7.14
N SER A 285 2.62 33.58 -7.64
CA SER A 285 2.63 35.05 -7.62
C SER A 285 2.35 35.67 -6.25
N SER A 286 2.18 34.86 -5.20
CA SER A 286 1.91 35.29 -3.83
C SER A 286 2.94 34.72 -2.85
N GLY A 287 3.29 35.52 -1.84
CA GLY A 287 4.06 35.02 -0.69
C GLY A 287 3.19 34.12 0.19
N THR A 288 3.83 33.19 0.89
CA THR A 288 3.25 32.37 1.97
C THR A 288 4.28 32.24 3.08
N ASP A 289 3.90 31.67 4.22
CA ASP A 289 4.86 31.30 5.27
C ASP A 289 4.98 29.78 5.40
N LEU A 290 6.14 29.33 5.88
CA LEU A 290 6.35 28.00 6.47
C LEU A 290 5.77 28.00 7.90
N GLN A 291 4.71 27.22 8.15
CA GLN A 291 4.13 27.08 9.49
C GLN A 291 4.78 25.97 10.32
N SER A 292 5.18 24.87 9.69
CA SER A 292 5.90 23.81 10.38
C SER A 292 6.76 22.98 9.42
N LEU A 293 7.76 22.31 9.98
CA LEU A 293 8.55 21.31 9.27
C LEU A 293 8.82 20.09 10.16
N THR A 294 8.97 18.93 9.53
CA THR A 294 9.51 17.71 10.14
C THR A 294 10.61 17.17 9.22
N PHE A 295 11.85 17.11 9.72
CA PHE A 295 13.04 16.66 9.01
C PHE A 295 13.48 15.30 9.53
N ASN A 296 13.47 14.30 8.63
CA ASN A 296 13.89 12.94 8.92
C ASN A 296 15.35 12.75 8.51
N TRP A 297 16.17 12.41 9.51
CA TRP A 297 17.58 12.07 9.37
C TRP A 297 17.91 10.71 10.02
N ASN A 298 16.92 9.81 10.14
CA ASN A 298 17.03 8.51 10.85
C ASN A 298 18.25 7.68 10.41
N ALA A 299 18.60 7.72 9.12
CA ALA A 299 19.74 7.00 8.59
C ALA A 299 21.07 7.58 9.10
N TYR A 300 21.17 8.91 9.22
CA TYR A 300 22.37 9.58 9.73
C TYR A 300 22.47 9.47 11.26
N ASP A 301 21.34 9.59 11.97
CA ASP A 301 21.22 9.33 13.41
C ASP A 301 21.72 7.92 13.75
N SER A 302 21.24 6.90 13.03
CA SER A 302 21.68 5.50 13.18
C SER A 302 23.16 5.27 12.85
N ALA A 303 23.74 6.07 11.95
CA ALA A 303 25.13 5.93 11.52
C ALA A 303 26.12 6.73 12.39
N ASN A 304 25.68 7.83 12.99
CA ASN A 304 26.46 8.64 13.93
C ASN A 304 25.59 9.16 15.10
N PRO A 305 25.26 8.30 16.09
CA PRO A 305 24.42 8.67 17.25
C PRO A 305 25.05 9.68 18.22
N SER A 306 26.18 10.29 17.86
CA SER A 306 26.82 11.38 18.60
C SER A 306 26.52 12.76 18.02
N GLN A 307 25.78 12.83 16.92
CA GLN A 307 25.35 14.09 16.32
C GLN A 307 24.13 14.68 17.02
N THR A 308 24.04 16.01 17.00
CA THR A 308 22.79 16.73 17.24
C THR A 308 22.55 17.68 16.07
N LEU A 309 21.29 17.87 15.68
CA LEU A 309 20.93 18.97 14.80
C LEU A 309 21.00 20.26 15.63
N ASN A 310 21.85 21.19 15.20
CA ASN A 310 22.18 22.44 15.91
C ASN A 310 21.24 23.60 15.54
N ARG A 311 20.77 23.62 14.29
CA ARG A 311 20.03 24.76 13.74
C ARG A 311 19.37 24.45 12.41
N ILE A 312 18.20 25.03 12.19
CA ILE A 312 17.51 25.07 10.90
C ILE A 312 17.50 26.52 10.39
N ARG A 313 17.85 26.73 9.12
CA ARG A 313 17.93 28.06 8.49
C ARG A 313 17.24 28.04 7.14
N PHE A 314 16.60 29.14 6.76
CA PHE A 314 16.07 29.33 5.41
C PHE A 314 16.67 30.57 4.76
N SER A 315 17.19 30.41 3.54
CA SER A 315 17.85 31.48 2.76
C SER A 315 18.97 32.21 3.52
N GLY A 316 19.63 31.51 4.45
CA GLY A 316 20.67 32.05 5.33
C GLY A 316 20.18 32.55 6.70
N SER A 317 18.92 32.93 6.84
CA SER A 317 18.32 33.34 8.13
C SER A 317 18.02 32.14 9.02
N THR A 318 18.34 32.21 10.31
CA THR A 318 17.94 31.18 11.28
C THR A 318 16.41 31.15 11.41
N ILE A 319 15.81 29.96 11.27
CA ILE A 319 14.41 29.70 11.61
C ILE A 319 14.31 29.30 13.07
N THR A 320 15.18 28.38 13.50
CA THR A 320 15.33 28.00 14.91
C THR A 320 16.74 27.47 15.14
N ASP A 321 17.34 27.86 16.25
CA ASP A 321 18.39 27.06 16.88
C ASP A 321 17.71 25.88 17.60
N THR A 322 18.41 24.75 17.74
CA THR A 322 17.92 23.52 18.37
C THR A 322 19.10 22.64 18.79
N ASP A 323 18.95 21.74 19.75
CA ASP A 323 19.99 20.79 20.14
C ASP A 323 19.43 19.36 20.12
N ASP A 324 18.70 19.04 19.05
CA ASP A 324 17.98 17.77 18.92
C ASP A 324 18.95 16.62 18.63
N SER A 325 19.02 15.67 19.57
CA SER A 325 19.91 14.50 19.52
C SER A 325 19.20 13.24 19.01
N GLY A 326 18.16 13.38 18.19
CA GLY A 326 17.48 12.26 17.55
C GLY A 326 16.62 12.69 16.37
N SER A 327 16.17 11.71 15.59
CA SER A 327 15.33 11.93 14.41
C SER A 327 13.92 11.33 14.55
N PRO A 328 12.87 11.94 13.98
CA PRO A 328 12.86 13.15 13.15
C PRO A 328 12.66 14.45 13.94
N THR A 329 13.51 15.44 13.67
CA THR A 329 13.40 16.77 14.27
C THR A 329 12.22 17.55 13.70
N SER A 330 11.44 18.23 14.54
CA SER A 330 10.29 19.02 14.13
C SER A 330 10.32 20.44 14.68
N TRP A 331 9.82 21.41 13.90
CA TRP A 331 9.67 22.81 14.28
C TRP A 331 8.31 23.36 13.83
N SER A 332 7.79 24.35 14.57
CA SER A 332 6.60 25.12 14.21
C SER A 332 6.78 26.60 14.54
N GLY A 333 6.18 27.48 13.73
CA GLY A 333 6.27 28.93 13.87
C GLY A 333 5.76 29.65 12.62
N SER A 334 6.47 30.67 12.18
CA SER A 334 6.29 31.28 10.86
C SER A 334 7.65 31.70 10.29
N SER A 335 7.89 31.41 9.01
CA SER A 335 9.04 31.92 8.26
C SER A 335 8.64 32.21 6.82
N ALA A 336 8.92 33.43 6.35
CA ALA A 336 8.44 33.91 5.06
C ALA A 336 9.06 33.16 3.88
N LEU A 337 8.22 32.73 2.94
CA LEU A 337 8.55 32.11 1.66
C LEU A 337 8.00 33.01 0.52
N PRO A 338 8.77 34.01 0.05
CA PRO A 338 8.31 35.02 -0.89
C PRO A 338 7.83 34.46 -2.24
N ALA A 339 7.01 35.24 -2.94
CA ALA A 339 6.53 34.92 -4.29
C ALA A 339 7.70 34.73 -5.28
N SER A 340 7.51 33.88 -6.28
CA SER A 340 8.45 33.62 -7.40
C SER A 340 9.92 33.43 -6.97
N THR A 341 10.16 32.81 -5.81
CA THR A 341 11.47 32.76 -5.14
C THR A 341 11.86 31.32 -4.79
N ALA A 342 13.13 30.98 -5.00
CA ALA A 342 13.75 29.75 -4.48
C ALA A 342 14.74 30.09 -3.36
N GLY A 343 14.71 29.32 -2.27
CA GLY A 343 15.56 29.50 -1.10
C GLY A 343 16.10 28.18 -0.56
N ASN A 344 17.30 28.18 0.01
CA ASN A 344 17.90 26.99 0.59
C ASN A 344 17.45 26.82 2.05
N LEU A 345 16.86 25.67 2.36
CA LEU A 345 16.64 25.19 3.72
C LEU A 345 17.90 24.40 4.14
N ASP A 346 18.65 24.94 5.10
CA ASP A 346 19.89 24.38 5.64
C ASP A 346 19.64 23.77 7.04
N PHE A 347 20.10 22.53 7.22
CA PHE A 347 20.10 21.77 8.47
C PHE A 347 21.56 21.64 8.94
N ASP A 348 21.96 22.44 9.92
CA ASP A 348 23.31 22.53 10.47
C ASP A 348 23.48 21.53 11.63
N PHE A 349 24.48 20.63 11.58
CA PHE A 349 24.76 19.65 12.64
C PHE A 349 25.92 20.06 13.56
N SER A 350 25.84 19.67 14.83
CA SER A 350 26.72 20.17 15.90
C SER A 350 28.17 19.70 15.79
N ASN A 351 28.43 18.43 15.48
CA ASN A 351 29.76 17.85 15.64
C ASN A 351 30.47 17.65 14.30
N THR A 352 31.79 17.84 14.28
CA THR A 352 32.62 17.64 13.09
C THR A 352 32.69 16.16 12.72
N ASP A 353 32.42 15.82 11.47
CA ASP A 353 32.33 14.42 11.01
C ASP A 353 33.29 14.18 9.85
N SER A 354 34.27 13.29 10.05
CA SER A 354 35.29 12.95 9.05
C SER A 354 34.82 11.94 8.00
N ALA A 355 33.67 11.29 8.21
CA ALA A 355 33.02 10.42 7.23
C ALA A 355 31.98 11.17 6.37
N TRP A 356 31.71 12.44 6.68
CA TRP A 356 30.80 13.28 5.90
C TRP A 356 31.43 13.76 4.58
N PRO A 357 30.71 13.74 3.43
CA PRO A 357 29.30 13.36 3.27
C PRO A 357 29.05 11.86 3.03
N GLY A 358 30.09 11.04 2.86
CA GLY A 358 29.97 9.65 2.39
C GLY A 358 29.34 8.64 3.36
N ILE A 359 29.12 9.00 4.63
CA ILE A 359 28.57 8.12 5.67
C ILE A 359 27.13 7.63 5.38
N VAL A 360 26.29 8.47 4.78
CA VAL A 360 24.95 8.12 4.29
C VAL A 360 24.66 8.86 2.98
N PRO A 361 23.88 8.30 2.04
CA PRO A 361 23.60 8.96 0.78
C PRO A 361 22.53 10.06 0.94
N ALA A 362 22.60 11.12 0.14
CA ALA A 362 21.75 12.31 0.28
C ALA A 362 20.22 12.02 0.17
N ASN A 363 19.82 10.97 -0.54
CA ASN A 363 18.42 10.54 -0.64
C ASN A 363 17.88 9.83 0.62
N SER A 364 18.72 9.56 1.62
CA SER A 364 18.30 8.95 2.90
C SER A 364 17.71 9.95 3.90
N PHE A 365 17.73 11.25 3.58
CA PHE A 365 17.02 12.30 4.32
C PHE A 365 15.59 12.46 3.80
N GLY A 366 14.68 12.93 4.65
CA GLY A 366 13.29 13.22 4.30
C GLY A 366 12.80 14.53 4.92
N LEU A 367 11.76 15.13 4.36
CA LEU A 367 11.23 16.41 4.82
C LEU A 367 9.73 16.54 4.52
N THR A 368 8.95 16.96 5.51
CA THR A 368 7.57 17.42 5.33
C THR A 368 7.48 18.88 5.77
N LEU A 369 6.90 19.75 4.94
CA LEU A 369 6.68 21.18 5.21
C LEU A 369 5.19 21.48 5.10
N ASN A 370 4.61 22.17 6.09
CA ASN A 370 3.25 22.72 6.01
C ASN A 370 3.33 24.25 5.84
N LEU A 371 2.58 24.79 4.88
CA LEU A 371 2.58 26.22 4.54
C LEU A 371 1.30 26.91 5.05
N SER A 372 1.36 28.21 5.33
CA SER A 372 0.23 28.99 5.88
C SER A 372 -0.98 29.10 4.93
N ASN A 373 -0.78 28.84 3.64
CA ASN A 373 -1.84 28.71 2.65
C ASN A 373 -2.51 27.32 2.63
N GLY A 374 -2.04 26.35 3.44
CA GLY A 374 -2.56 24.99 3.52
C GLY A 374 -1.90 23.97 2.59
N CYS A 375 -0.93 24.39 1.77
CA CYS A 375 -0.15 23.46 0.95
C CYS A 375 0.89 22.69 1.76
N VAL A 376 1.20 21.47 1.31
CA VAL A 376 2.19 20.58 1.94
C VAL A 376 3.25 20.18 0.92
N ILE A 377 4.52 20.36 1.24
CA ILE A 377 5.65 19.84 0.46
C ILE A 377 6.17 18.60 1.19
N ASN A 378 6.31 17.46 0.49
CA ASN A 378 6.78 16.22 1.11
C ASN A 378 7.83 15.50 0.26
N VAL A 379 8.99 15.22 0.86
CA VAL A 379 10.12 14.51 0.28
C VAL A 379 10.38 13.27 1.14
N ALA A 380 10.16 12.09 0.58
CA ALA A 380 10.32 10.83 1.31
C ALA A 380 11.80 10.43 1.42
N ALA A 381 12.21 9.97 2.60
CA ALA A 381 13.52 9.35 2.80
C ALA A 381 13.58 7.98 2.10
N GLN A 382 14.53 7.78 1.21
CA GLN A 382 14.77 6.49 0.56
C GLN A 382 15.58 5.57 1.51
N PRO A 383 15.25 4.28 1.64
CA PRO A 383 16.03 3.37 2.49
C PRO A 383 17.46 3.23 1.97
N THR A 384 18.44 3.54 2.83
CA THR A 384 19.85 3.26 2.56
C THR A 384 20.05 1.75 2.36
N PRO A 385 20.68 1.30 1.27
CA PRO A 385 20.95 -0.12 1.07
C PRO A 385 21.98 -0.61 2.08
N THR A 386 21.52 -1.32 3.12
CA THR A 386 22.40 -1.97 4.10
C THR A 386 23.34 -2.93 3.36
N PRO A 387 24.67 -2.84 3.54
CA PRO A 387 25.60 -3.78 2.92
C PRO A 387 25.32 -5.19 3.46
N SER A 388 24.69 -6.02 2.65
CA SER A 388 24.36 -7.39 3.05
C SER A 388 25.66 -8.19 3.15
N ASN A 389 25.96 -8.70 4.34
CA ASN A 389 27.05 -9.66 4.58
C ASN A 389 26.72 -11.07 4.04
N THR A 390 26.15 -11.13 2.82
CA THR A 390 25.98 -12.35 2.05
C THR A 390 27.30 -12.65 1.35
N PRO A 391 28.02 -13.72 1.71
CA PRO A 391 29.26 -14.07 1.01
C PRO A 391 28.95 -14.40 -0.45
N LEU A 392 29.65 -13.72 -1.36
CA LEU A 392 29.54 -13.94 -2.80
C LEU A 392 29.88 -15.42 -3.12
N PRO A 393 29.09 -16.14 -3.94
CA PRO A 393 29.33 -17.55 -4.22
C PRO A 393 30.64 -17.74 -5.02
N SER A 394 31.71 -18.15 -4.33
CA SER A 394 32.99 -18.47 -4.95
C SER A 394 32.86 -19.73 -5.82
N SER A 395 33.21 -19.60 -7.10
CA SER A 395 33.16 -20.68 -8.08
C SER A 395 34.34 -21.65 -7.95
N THR A 396 34.40 -22.38 -6.83
CA THR A 396 35.41 -23.44 -6.58
C THR A 396 34.71 -24.78 -6.26
N PRO A 397 34.80 -25.80 -7.14
CA PRO A 397 34.13 -27.08 -6.93
C PRO A 397 34.93 -27.99 -5.97
N THR A 398 34.77 -27.79 -4.66
CA THR A 398 35.35 -28.68 -3.65
C THR A 398 34.55 -29.98 -3.54
N ILE A 399 35.06 -31.06 -4.12
CA ILE A 399 34.47 -32.41 -3.98
C ILE A 399 34.74 -32.94 -2.56
N THR A 400 33.71 -32.94 -1.71
CA THR A 400 33.76 -33.53 -0.37
C THR A 400 32.94 -34.81 -0.33
N ASN A 401 33.57 -35.94 -0.04
CA ASN A 401 32.94 -37.27 -0.02
C ASN A 401 32.25 -37.60 1.31
N THR A 402 31.25 -38.49 1.21
CA THR A 402 30.65 -39.33 2.29
C THR A 402 29.48 -38.72 3.08
N PRO A 403 28.29 -39.36 3.08
CA PRO A 403 27.17 -38.99 3.94
C PRO A 403 27.17 -39.74 5.29
N THR A 404 26.79 -39.05 6.37
CA THR A 404 26.48 -39.68 7.66
C THR A 404 24.97 -39.82 7.83
N ILE A 405 24.44 -41.05 7.81
CA ILE A 405 23.01 -41.31 7.92
C ILE A 405 22.56 -41.29 9.40
N THR A 406 22.02 -40.16 9.86
CA THR A 406 21.34 -40.06 11.16
C THR A 406 19.92 -40.60 11.05
N ARG A 407 19.60 -41.67 11.79
CA ARG A 407 18.24 -42.26 11.84
C ARG A 407 17.48 -41.78 13.08
N THR A 408 16.42 -41.00 12.88
CA THR A 408 15.44 -40.63 13.92
C THR A 408 14.04 -40.44 13.27
N PRO A 409 12.93 -40.40 14.03
CA PRO A 409 12.07 -41.60 14.10
C PRO A 409 10.72 -41.46 13.38
N THR A 410 10.02 -42.60 13.30
CA THR A 410 8.74 -42.80 12.60
C THR A 410 7.60 -41.88 13.10
N PRO A 411 6.90 -41.14 12.22
CA PRO A 411 5.62 -40.53 12.56
C PRO A 411 4.48 -41.57 12.58
N THR A 412 3.66 -41.54 13.62
CA THR A 412 2.59 -42.52 13.88
C THR A 412 1.41 -42.39 12.90
N ARG A 413 0.79 -43.52 12.52
CA ARG A 413 -0.45 -43.53 11.72
C ARG A 413 -1.65 -43.08 12.56
N THR A 414 -2.39 -42.11 12.04
CA THR A 414 -3.70 -41.63 12.57
C THR A 414 -4.72 -41.67 11.42
N PRO A 415 -6.00 -42.02 11.62
CA PRO A 415 -6.73 -42.79 10.60
C PRO A 415 -7.69 -42.01 9.69
N THR A 416 -7.94 -42.58 8.51
CA THR A 416 -9.15 -42.46 7.68
C THR A 416 -10.40 -42.91 8.50
N ILE A 417 -11.66 -42.52 8.27
CA ILE A 417 -12.44 -42.05 7.10
C ILE A 417 -13.56 -41.10 7.61
N THR A 418 -14.11 -40.21 6.77
CA THR A 418 -15.58 -40.06 6.50
C THR A 418 -15.83 -38.99 5.43
N ARG A 419 -16.63 -39.33 4.40
CA ARG A 419 -17.27 -38.36 3.49
C ARG A 419 -18.76 -38.33 3.80
N THR A 420 -19.33 -37.13 3.94
CA THR A 420 -20.78 -36.93 4.10
C THR A 420 -21.33 -36.19 2.88
N PRO A 421 -22.28 -36.74 2.12
CA PRO A 421 -23.00 -36.01 1.08
C PRO A 421 -24.17 -35.23 1.70
N THR A 422 -24.24 -33.93 1.47
CA THR A 422 -25.38 -33.10 1.89
C THR A 422 -26.46 -33.12 0.82
N ILE A 423 -27.65 -33.63 1.15
CA ILE A 423 -28.87 -33.47 0.35
C ILE A 423 -29.74 -32.42 1.01
N THR A 424 -29.98 -31.31 0.32
CA THR A 424 -30.84 -30.21 0.80
C THR A 424 -32.27 -30.44 0.35
N LEU A 425 -33.23 -30.44 1.29
CA LEU A 425 -34.66 -30.39 0.99
C LEU A 425 -35.33 -29.23 1.73
N THR A 426 -36.24 -28.56 1.03
CA THR A 426 -36.83 -27.27 1.42
C THR A 426 -37.97 -27.44 2.43
N PRO A 427 -38.00 -26.70 3.54
CA PRO A 427 -39.13 -26.73 4.48
C PRO A 427 -40.27 -25.82 4.03
N SER A 428 -41.51 -26.34 4.06
CA SER A 428 -42.75 -25.55 3.98
C SER A 428 -43.40 -25.42 5.37
N ARG A 429 -44.37 -24.51 5.52
CA ARG A 429 -44.87 -24.00 6.82
C ARG A 429 -46.20 -24.63 7.28
N THR A 430 -46.22 -25.11 8.53
CA THR A 430 -47.35 -24.95 9.51
C THR A 430 -48.66 -25.72 9.22
N PRO A 431 -49.57 -26.02 10.18
CA PRO A 431 -49.54 -26.02 11.66
C PRO A 431 -49.41 -27.49 12.20
N THR A 432 -49.73 -27.95 13.42
CA THR A 432 -50.65 -27.52 14.50
C THR A 432 -50.20 -28.03 15.89
N ARG A 433 -50.73 -27.42 16.96
CA ARG A 433 -50.41 -27.68 18.38
C ARG A 433 -51.50 -28.50 19.08
N THR A 434 -51.11 -29.51 19.85
CA THR A 434 -51.97 -30.17 20.87
C THR A 434 -51.18 -30.39 22.16
N ASN A 435 -51.76 -30.12 23.33
CA ASN A 435 -51.13 -30.38 24.64
C ASN A 435 -51.76 -31.63 25.29
N THR A 436 -50.98 -32.39 26.07
CA THR A 436 -51.45 -33.12 27.28
C THR A 436 -50.27 -33.34 28.24
N PRO A 437 -50.33 -32.90 29.51
CA PRO A 437 -49.36 -33.22 30.54
C PRO A 437 -49.84 -34.37 31.45
N THR A 438 -48.93 -34.98 32.22
CA THR A 438 -49.19 -35.42 33.61
C THR A 438 -47.86 -35.62 34.35
N ARG A 439 -47.89 -35.38 35.67
CA ARG A 439 -46.76 -35.33 36.61
C ARG A 439 -46.97 -36.41 37.69
N THR A 440 -45.90 -37.00 38.22
CA THR A 440 -45.73 -37.32 39.67
C THR A 440 -44.26 -37.72 39.93
N ALA A 441 -43.78 -37.51 41.16
CA ALA A 441 -42.40 -37.74 41.59
C ALA A 441 -42.35 -38.33 43.00
N THR A 442 -41.26 -39.03 43.34
CA THR A 442 -41.01 -39.53 44.70
C THR A 442 -39.52 -39.40 45.08
N ALA A 443 -39.27 -38.87 46.28
CA ALA A 443 -38.05 -38.93 47.10
C ALA A 443 -38.53 -39.26 48.55
N PRO A 444 -37.70 -39.46 49.63
CA PRO A 444 -36.53 -38.63 50.00
C PRO A 444 -35.44 -39.31 50.89
N THR A 445 -34.57 -38.48 51.53
CA THR A 445 -33.88 -38.69 52.84
C THR A 445 -32.87 -39.86 52.97
N ALA A 446 -31.54 -39.66 52.87
CA ALA A 446 -30.57 -39.08 53.86
C ALA A 446 -30.17 -40.05 55.02
N THR A 447 -28.92 -40.09 55.52
CA THR A 447 -28.35 -39.09 56.47
C THR A 447 -26.86 -39.33 56.85
N ARG A 448 -25.94 -38.37 56.54
CA ARG A 448 -24.70 -37.96 57.31
C ARG A 448 -23.57 -39.01 57.55
N THR A 449 -22.31 -38.70 57.94
CA THR A 449 -21.42 -37.50 58.09
C THR A 449 -19.98 -38.03 58.40
N ASN A 450 -18.78 -37.46 58.13
CA ASN A 450 -18.16 -36.41 57.27
C ASN A 450 -16.60 -36.68 57.30
N THR A 451 -15.78 -35.87 56.60
CA THR A 451 -14.30 -35.62 56.84
C THR A 451 -13.35 -36.58 56.09
N ARG A 452 -12.36 -36.15 55.26
CA ARG A 452 -11.62 -34.86 55.15
C ARG A 452 -11.32 -34.50 53.66
N THR A 453 -11.51 -33.21 53.31
CA THR A 453 -10.65 -32.28 52.54
C THR A 453 -9.77 -32.80 51.36
N PRO A 454 -9.69 -32.14 50.17
CA PRO A 454 -9.96 -30.72 49.88
C PRO A 454 -11.06 -30.41 48.83
N THR A 455 -11.37 -29.11 48.69
CA THR A 455 -12.43 -28.53 47.85
C THR A 455 -12.03 -28.36 46.37
N ALA A 456 -12.98 -28.52 45.44
CA ALA A 456 -12.81 -28.20 44.02
C ALA A 456 -14.01 -27.41 43.46
N THR A 457 -13.86 -26.09 43.34
CA THR A 457 -14.82 -25.09 42.81
C THR A 457 -14.06 -23.76 42.71
N VAL A 458 -14.15 -22.88 41.70
CA VAL A 458 -14.80 -22.80 40.37
C VAL A 458 -13.86 -21.99 39.46
N PRO A 459 -13.87 -22.16 38.12
CA PRO A 459 -13.82 -20.97 37.26
C PRO A 459 -14.90 -20.99 36.14
N THR A 460 -15.88 -20.10 36.28
CA THR A 460 -16.73 -19.64 35.17
C THR A 460 -15.86 -18.80 34.22
N PRO A 461 -16.00 -18.90 32.89
CA PRO A 461 -15.14 -18.17 31.96
C PRO A 461 -15.36 -16.64 32.01
N THR A 462 -14.41 -15.93 32.62
CA THR A 462 -14.36 -14.46 32.62
C THR A 462 -14.09 -13.91 31.22
N ARG A 463 -15.02 -13.11 30.68
CA ARG A 463 -14.73 -12.26 29.51
C ARG A 463 -14.03 -10.97 29.94
N THR A 464 -12.71 -10.93 29.84
CA THR A 464 -11.91 -9.73 30.13
C THR A 464 -12.07 -8.69 29.03
N ASN A 465 -12.97 -7.73 29.22
CA ASN A 465 -12.96 -6.46 28.48
C ASN A 465 -12.07 -5.46 29.24
N THR A 466 -10.79 -5.34 28.87
CA THR A 466 -9.88 -4.35 29.47
C THR A 466 -10.26 -2.93 29.03
N ARG A 467 -11.03 -2.22 29.85
CA ARG A 467 -11.09 -0.75 29.83
C ARG A 467 -10.09 -0.21 30.85
N THR A 468 -9.10 0.54 30.39
CA THR A 468 -8.17 1.27 31.26
C THR A 468 -8.87 2.51 31.84
N PRO A 469 -8.94 2.68 33.17
CA PRO A 469 -9.47 3.89 33.79
C PRO A 469 -8.35 4.92 34.02
N THR A 470 -8.37 6.04 33.29
CA THR A 470 -7.54 7.20 33.61
C THR A 470 -8.22 8.00 34.71
N ALA A 471 -7.59 8.11 35.88
CA ALA A 471 -8.10 8.91 36.99
C ALA A 471 -7.88 10.41 36.72
N THR A 472 -8.96 11.20 36.66
CA THR A 472 -8.90 12.66 36.50
C THR A 472 -8.84 13.34 37.86
N VAL A 473 -7.87 14.24 38.07
CA VAL A 473 -7.84 15.14 39.23
C VAL A 473 -8.67 16.39 38.93
N PRO A 474 -9.72 16.72 39.71
CA PRO A 474 -10.56 17.88 39.45
C PRO A 474 -10.04 19.17 40.11
N THR A 475 -9.75 20.18 39.31
CA THR A 475 -9.52 21.56 39.80
C THR A 475 -10.85 22.34 39.78
N PRO A 476 -11.34 22.87 40.92
CA PRO A 476 -12.67 23.49 40.97
C PRO A 476 -12.65 24.98 40.54
N THR A 477 -13.20 25.27 39.36
CA THR A 477 -13.51 26.66 38.94
C THR A 477 -14.72 27.19 39.71
N ARG A 478 -14.61 28.37 40.33
CA ARG A 478 -15.75 29.15 40.83
C ARG A 478 -15.64 30.60 40.37
N THR A 479 -16.60 31.04 39.57
CA THR A 479 -16.75 32.45 39.16
C THR A 479 -18.18 32.91 39.46
N PRO A 480 -18.39 33.83 40.41
CA PRO A 480 -19.63 34.58 40.54
C PRO A 480 -19.54 35.92 39.78
N THR A 481 -20.59 36.27 39.05
CA THR A 481 -20.68 37.52 38.27
C THR A 481 -21.29 38.64 39.09
N SER A 482 -20.71 39.85 39.06
CA SER A 482 -21.44 41.10 39.38
C SER A 482 -20.78 42.36 38.77
N THR A 483 -21.50 43.01 37.87
CA THR A 483 -21.44 44.46 37.53
C THR A 483 -22.24 45.26 38.61
N PRO A 484 -22.29 46.62 38.66
CA PRO A 484 -21.81 47.64 37.70
C PRO A 484 -21.13 48.91 38.28
N SER A 485 -20.83 49.88 37.39
CA SER A 485 -21.04 51.34 37.55
C SER A 485 -19.83 52.31 37.61
N ARG A 486 -20.15 53.54 37.21
CA ARG A 486 -19.38 54.80 37.03
C ARG A 486 -18.86 55.35 38.38
N THR A 487 -18.00 56.38 38.50
CA THR A 487 -17.66 57.57 37.66
C THR A 487 -16.25 58.12 38.07
N PRO A 488 -15.67 59.20 37.48
CA PRO A 488 -14.23 59.53 37.62
C PRO A 488 -13.87 60.59 38.68
N SER A 489 -12.56 60.79 38.95
CA SER A 489 -12.04 62.01 39.62
C SER A 489 -10.54 62.31 39.37
N VAL A 490 -10.28 63.46 38.74
CA VAL A 490 -9.24 64.49 39.04
C VAL A 490 -7.70 64.23 38.86
N THR A 491 -7.09 65.17 38.11
CA THR A 491 -5.66 65.54 37.82
C THR A 491 -4.94 66.15 39.07
N PRO A 492 -3.67 66.70 39.09
CA PRO A 492 -2.93 67.43 38.02
C PRO A 492 -1.36 67.37 37.96
N THR A 493 -0.79 67.98 36.88
CA THR A 493 0.59 68.56 36.74
C THR A 493 1.79 67.59 36.75
N PRO A 494 3.02 67.97 36.29
CA PRO A 494 3.60 69.29 35.90
C PRO A 494 3.24 69.75 34.47
N THR A 495 3.19 71.03 34.07
CA THR A 495 4.08 72.22 34.18
C THR A 495 5.01 72.38 32.97
N ILE A 496 4.92 73.54 32.30
CA ILE A 496 5.64 73.93 31.09
C ILE A 496 6.69 75.00 31.44
N CYS A 497 7.84 75.01 30.74
CA CYS A 497 8.69 76.20 30.58
C CYS A 497 8.66 76.64 29.10
N LEU A 498 8.76 77.95 28.86
CA LEU A 498 8.78 78.55 27.52
C LEU A 498 10.20 78.89 27.06
N ASP A 499 10.33 79.05 25.74
CA ASP A 499 11.27 79.87 24.98
C ASP A 499 12.78 79.77 25.28
N CYS A 500 13.48 78.99 24.43
CA CYS A 500 14.83 79.26 23.92
C CYS A 500 15.07 78.42 22.65
#